data_AF-A0A2Z2KSX3-F1
#
_entry.id   AF-A0A2Z2KSX3-F1
#
_cell.length_a   1.000
_cell.length_b   1.000
_cell.length_c   1.000
_cell.angle_alpha   90.00
_cell.angle_beta   90.00
_cell.angle_gamma   90.00
#
_symmetry.space_group_name_H-M   'P 1'
#
loop_
_entity.id
_entity.type
_entity.pdbx_description
1 polymer ?
#
loop_
_entity_poly.entity_id
_entity_poly.type
_entity_poly.pdbx_seq_one_letter_code
_entity_poly.pdbx_strand_id
1 'polypeptide(L)' 'MPSSSVFRQEYKQGIPQTGLLTVGLTQDTGTSVTFKPETEMFGRGFNRVQLEERRQQLLSAYPSLSILIYG' A
#
# COMPACT_ATOMS: atom_id res chain seq x y z
N MET A 1 13.46 -18.52 -15.47
CA MET A 1 12.47 -18.37 -14.38
C MET A 1 11.16 -17.91 -15.02
N PRO A 2 10.02 -18.58 -14.78
CA PRO A 2 8.74 -18.12 -15.32
C PRO A 2 8.39 -16.75 -14.74
N SER A 3 7.99 -15.81 -15.59
CA SER A 3 7.50 -14.49 -15.17
C SER A 3 6.02 -14.55 -14.80
N SER A 4 5.66 -13.97 -13.66
CA SER A 4 4.26 -13.81 -13.23
C SER A 4 3.68 -12.50 -13.74
N SER A 5 2.35 -12.38 -13.78
CA SER A 5 1.69 -11.15 -14.25
C SER A 5 1.53 -10.11 -13.13
N VAL A 6 1.64 -8.84 -13.49
CA VAL A 6 1.26 -7.71 -12.63
C VAL A 6 -0.20 -7.38 -12.88
N PHE A 7 -0.98 -7.29 -11.80
CA PHE A 7 -2.40 -6.93 -11.85
C PHE A 7 -2.64 -5.54 -11.26
N ARG A 8 -3.51 -4.74 -11.87
CA ARG A 8 -3.89 -3.39 -11.42
C ARG A 8 -5.40 -3.21 -11.46
N GLN A 9 -5.91 -2.54 -10.42
CA GLN A 9 -7.29 -2.10 -10.36
C GLN A 9 -7.36 -0.73 -9.70
N GLU A 10 -8.24 0.13 -10.22
CA GLU A 10 -8.43 1.49 -9.72
C GLU A 10 -9.81 1.65 -9.10
N TYR A 11 -9.88 2.46 -8.05
CA TYR A 11 -11.09 2.72 -7.28
C TYR A 11 -11.25 4.23 -7.06
N LYS A 12 -12.50 4.70 -7.10
CA LYS A 12 -12.89 6.07 -6.70
C LYS A 12 -14.10 5.97 -5.79
N GLN A 13 -14.02 6.53 -4.59
CA GLN A 13 -15.08 6.42 -3.57
C GLN A 13 -15.51 4.95 -3.32
N GLY A 14 -14.54 4.03 -3.35
CA GLY A 14 -14.79 2.59 -3.19
C GLY A 14 -15.39 1.89 -4.42
N ILE A 15 -15.71 2.61 -5.49
CA ILE A 15 -16.29 2.06 -6.71
C ILE A 15 -15.15 1.68 -7.68
N PRO A 16 -15.09 0.43 -8.18
CA PRO A 16 -14.15 0.04 -9.22
C PRO A 16 -14.30 0.92 -10.46
N GLN A 17 -13.20 1.51 -10.93
CA GLN A 17 -13.17 2.31 -12.17
C GLN A 17 -12.81 1.44 -13.39
N THR A 18 -12.16 0.31 -13.13
CA THR A 18 -11.78 -0.68 -14.13
C THR A 18 -12.07 -2.09 -13.59
N GLY A 19 -12.11 -3.08 -14.49
CA GLY A 19 -11.88 -4.47 -14.09
C GLY A 19 -10.45 -4.68 -13.56
N LEU A 20 -10.11 -5.91 -13.19
CA LEU A 20 -8.74 -6.28 -12.88
C LEU A 20 -7.94 -6.39 -14.18
N LEU A 21 -6.95 -5.51 -14.37
CA LEU A 21 -6.15 -5.44 -15.58
C LEU A 21 -4.80 -6.13 -15.39
N THR A 22 -4.39 -6.94 -16.37
CA THR A 22 -2.99 -7.39 -16.47
C THR A 22 -2.16 -6.28 -17.12
N VAL A 23 -1.19 -5.72 -16.39
CA VAL A 23 -0.43 -4.53 -16.81
C VAL A 23 1.06 -4.80 -17.07
N GLY A 24 1.53 -6.03 -16.87
CA GLY A 24 2.93 -6.38 -17.14
C GLY A 24 3.34 -7.74 -16.61
N LEU A 25 4.66 -7.96 -16.61
CA LEU A 25 5.31 -9.16 -16.09
C LEU A 25 6.26 -8.78 -14.94
N THR A 26 6.40 -9.66 -13.95
CA THR A 26 7.28 -9.49 -12.79
C THR A 26 7.89 -10.83 -12.38
N GLN A 27 9.06 -10.78 -11.73
CA GLN A 27 9.66 -11.92 -11.04
C GLN A 27 9.35 -11.92 -9.53
N ASP A 28 8.80 -10.82 -9.04
CA ASP A 28 8.49 -10.60 -7.63
C ASP A 28 7.03 -10.97 -7.32
N THR A 29 6.76 -11.22 -6.05
CA THR A 29 5.40 -11.36 -5.51
C THR A 29 5.13 -10.26 -4.50
N GLY A 30 3.89 -9.82 -4.39
CA GLY A 30 3.51 -8.80 -3.42
C GLY A 30 2.22 -8.09 -3.79
N THR A 31 1.88 -7.09 -2.99
CA THR A 31 0.73 -6.22 -3.23
C THR A 31 1.13 -4.80 -2.89
N SER A 32 0.84 -3.87 -3.79
CA SER A 32 1.04 -2.44 -3.55
C SER A 32 -0.32 -1.76 -3.58
N VAL A 33 -0.56 -0.91 -2.59
CA VAL A 33 -1.79 -0.10 -2.47
C VAL A 33 -1.40 1.35 -2.31
N THR A 34 -1.89 2.18 -3.21
CA THR A 34 -1.72 3.64 -3.17
C THR A 34 -3.09 4.28 -3.08
N PHE A 35 -3.27 5.21 -2.13
CA PHE A 35 -4.51 5.94 -1.99
C PHE A 35 -4.27 7.40 -1.65
N LYS A 36 -5.19 8.27 -2.07
CA LYS A 36 -5.27 9.67 -1.66
C LYS A 36 -6.49 9.82 -0.75
N PRO A 37 -6.33 10.18 0.54
CA PRO A 37 -7.46 10.43 1.43
C PRO A 37 -8.34 11.56 0.89
N GLU A 38 -9.66 11.43 1.08
CA GLU A 38 -10.60 12.50 0.76
C GLU A 38 -10.46 13.64 1.77
N THR A 39 -10.05 14.81 1.31
CA THR A 39 -9.80 15.98 2.18
C THR A 39 -11.05 16.47 2.89
N GLU A 40 -12.24 16.23 2.31
CA GLU A 40 -13.52 16.56 2.93
C GLU A 40 -13.82 15.69 4.15
N MET A 41 -13.37 14.43 4.13
CA MET A 41 -13.49 13.51 5.28
C MET A 41 -12.33 13.65 6.26
N PHE A 42 -11.11 13.92 5.77
CA PHE A 42 -9.89 13.93 6.56
C PHE A 42 -9.24 15.32 6.53
N GLY A 43 -9.35 16.06 7.64
CA GLY A 43 -8.83 17.43 7.75
C GLY A 43 -7.31 17.55 7.90
N ARG A 44 -6.55 16.45 7.88
CA ARG A 44 -5.08 16.43 8.04
C ARG A 44 -4.46 15.33 7.19
N GLY A 45 -3.23 15.57 6.73
CA GLY A 45 -2.41 14.54 6.08
C GLY A 45 -1.83 13.52 7.07
N PHE A 46 -0.99 12.62 6.56
CA PHE A 46 -0.32 11.62 7.38
C PHE A 46 0.61 12.26 8.42
N ASN A 47 0.55 11.76 9.66
CA ASN A 47 1.47 12.15 10.72
C ASN A 47 2.63 11.14 10.81
N ARG A 48 3.84 11.58 10.45
CA ARG A 48 5.04 10.74 10.46
C ARG A 48 5.34 10.12 11.82
N VAL A 49 5.13 10.88 12.91
CA VAL A 49 5.41 10.42 14.28
C VAL A 49 4.48 9.27 14.65
N GLN A 50 3.18 9.38 14.34
CA GLN A 50 2.22 8.31 14.61
C GLN A 50 2.51 7.04 13.78
N LEU A 51 2.98 7.20 12.54
CA LEU A 51 3.40 6.06 11.72
C LEU A 51 4.64 5.36 12.32
N GLU A 52 5.59 6.13 12.84
CA GLU A 52 6.78 5.61 13.53
C GLU A 52 6.43 4.85 14.81
N GLU A 53 5.56 5.42 15.64
CA GLU A 53 5.06 4.76 16.86
C GLU A 53 4.39 3.42 16.52
N ARG A 54 3.55 3.40 15.47
CA ARG A 54 2.90 2.17 15.03
C ARG A 54 3.92 1.16 14.47
N ARG A 55 4.94 1.61 13.76
CA ARG A 55 6.03 0.74 13.28
C ARG A 55 6.72 0.05 14.45
N GLN A 56 7.08 0.78 15.51
CA GLN A 56 7.78 0.20 16.67
C GLN A 56 6.95 -0.86 17.38
N GLN A 57 5.63 -0.65 17.51
CA GLN A 57 4.73 -1.66 18.05
C GLN A 57 4.74 -2.95 17.21
N LEU A 58 4.74 -2.82 15.88
CA LEU A 58 4.76 -3.97 14.97
C LEU A 58 6.11 -4.70 15.00
N LEU A 59 7.23 -3.99 15.03
CA LEU A 59 8.56 -4.62 15.10
C LEU A 59 8.78 -5.35 16.44
N SER A 60 8.24 -4.81 17.53
CA SER A 60 8.27 -5.48 18.83
C SER A 60 7.46 -6.78 18.81
N ALA A 61 6.27 -6.75 18.20
CA ALA A 61 5.41 -7.95 18.08
C ALA A 61 5.94 -8.98 17.07
N TYR A 62 6.65 -8.53 16.03
CA TYR A 62 7.14 -9.36 14.93
C TYR A 62 8.61 -9.03 14.60
N PRO A 63 9.58 -9.57 15.36
CA PRO A 63 10.99 -9.18 15.27
C PRO A 63 11.66 -9.45 13.91
N SER A 64 11.14 -10.38 13.12
CA SER A 64 11.66 -10.71 11.78
C SER A 64 11.02 -9.88 10.66
N LEU A 65 10.06 -9.01 10.97
CA LEU A 65 9.38 -8.17 9.99
C LEU A 65 10.25 -6.96 9.64
N SER A 66 10.41 -6.68 8.35
CA SER A 66 11.05 -5.45 7.87
C SER A 66 9.99 -4.44 7.48
N ILE A 67 10.03 -3.24 8.07
CA ILE A 67 9.09 -2.15 7.76
C ILE A 67 9.90 -0.89 7.45
N LEU A 68 9.68 -0.33 6.26
CA LEU A 68 10.30 0.91 5.80
C LEU A 68 9.23 2.00 5.70
N ILE A 69 9.58 3.22 6.15
CA ILE A 69 8.76 4.41 5.95
C ILE A 69 9.61 5.46 5.26
N TYR A 70 9.18 5.89 4.08
CA TYR A 70 9.82 6.92 3.27
C TYR A 70 9.31 8.33 3.64
N GLY A 71 10.12 9.35 3.35
CA GLY A 71 9.83 10.77 3.64
C GLY A 71 9.40 11.55 2.43
#